data_AF-A0A7V8ATJ8-F1
#
_entry.id   AF-A0A7V8ATJ8-F1
#
_cell.length_a   1.000
_cell.length_b   1.000
_cell.length_c   1.000
_cell.angle_alpha   90.00
_cell.angle_beta   90.00
_cell.angle_gamma   90.00
#
_symmetry.space_group_name_H-M   'P 1'
#
loop_
_entity.id
_entity.type
_entity.pdbx_description
1 polymer ?
#
loop_
_entity_poly.entity_id
_entity_poly.type
_entity_poly.pdbx_seq_one_letter_code
_entity_poly.pdbx_strand_id
1 'polypeptide(L)' 'MRMKLLFSLLLFASVVAEFFVLKHVYFPWEDVPLFYAAFGFVAFVLFMLGAKYVLLPIVRRGETYYDD' A
#
# COMPACT_ATOMS: atom_id res chain seq x y z
N MET A 1 -3.77 -17.71 -7.30
CA MET A 1 -4.63 -16.93 -8.22
C MET A 1 -5.67 -16.07 -7.48
N ARG A 2 -6.31 -16.57 -6.41
CA ARG A 2 -7.33 -15.85 -5.60
C ARG A 2 -6.89 -14.48 -5.04
N MET A 3 -5.70 -14.37 -4.46
CA MET A 3 -5.23 -13.12 -3.84
C MET A 3 -4.98 -11.99 -4.86
N LYS A 4 -4.54 -12.32 -6.08
CA LYS A 4 -4.30 -11.32 -7.14
C LYS A 4 -5.62 -10.72 -7.65
N LEU A 5 -6.66 -11.56 -7.74
CA LEU A 5 -8.01 -11.12 -8.11
C LEU A 5 -8.60 -10.20 -7.05
N LEU A 6 -8.52 -10.58 -5.78
CA LEU A 6 -8.99 -9.74 -4.67
C LEU A 6 -8.29 -8.39 -4.64
N PHE A 7 -6.96 -8.38 -4.80
CA PHE A 7 -6.18 -7.15 -4.85
C PHE A 7 -6.59 -6.26 -6.04
N SER A 8 -6.74 -6.86 -7.23
CA SER A 8 -7.18 -6.13 -8.42
C SER A 8 -8.60 -5.56 -8.26
N LEU A 9 -9.50 -6.30 -7.60
CA LEU A 9 -10.87 -5.84 -7.32
C LEU A 9 -10.87 -4.67 -6.34
N LEU A 10 -10.06 -4.72 -5.28
CA LEU A 10 -9.91 -3.63 -4.33
C LEU A 10 -9.34 -2.37 -5.00
N LEU A 11 -8.32 -2.52 -5.85
CA LEU A 11 -7.73 -1.40 -6.58
C LEU A 11 -8.77 -0.77 -7.52
N PHE A 12 -9.52 -1.58 -8.26
CA PHE A 12 -10.60 -1.09 -9.11
C PHE A 12 -11.68 -0.37 -8.30
N ALA A 13 -12.06 -0.92 -7.14
CA ALA A 13 -13.03 -0.29 -6.25
C ALA A 13 -12.54 1.08 -5.74
N SER A 14 -11.25 1.23 -5.41
CA SER A 14 -10.67 2.52 -5.03
C SER A 14 -10.73 3.56 -6.14
N VAL A 15 -10.52 3.15 -7.39
CA VAL A 15 -10.66 4.04 -8.55
C VAL A 15 -12.12 4.47 -8.74
N VAL A 16 -13.06 3.53 -8.63
CA VAL A 16 -14.50 3.83 -8.74
C VAL A 16 -14.94 4.75 -7.61
N ALA A 17 -14.47 4.54 -6.39
CA ALA A 17 -14.82 5.34 -5.22
C ALA A 17 -14.47 6.83 -5.39
N GLU A 18 -13.44 7.16 -6.16
CA GLU A 18 -13.06 8.56 -6.41
C GLU A 18 -14.16 9.37 -7.12
N PHE A 19 -15.02 8.72 -7.90
CA PHE A 19 -16.15 9.38 -8.56
C PHE A 19 -17.34 9.65 -7.62
N PHE A 20 -17.40 8.99 -6.46
CA PHE A 20 -18.48 9.14 -5.49
C PHE A 20 -18.10 10.01 -4.29
N VAL A 21 -16.81 10.18 -4.02
CA VAL A 21 -16.31 10.94 -2.87
C VAL A 21 -15.97 12.37 -3.29
N LEU A 22 -16.60 13.36 -2.64
CA LEU A 22 -16.16 14.75 -2.78
C LEU A 22 -14.77 14.91 -2.16
N LYS A 23 -13.79 15.28 -2.99
CA LYS A 23 -12.42 15.51 -2.56
C LYS A 23 -12.37 16.73 -1.63
N HIS A 24 -11.77 16.59 -0.46
CA HIS A 24 -11.38 17.73 0.39
C HIS A 24 -9.92 18.05 0.10
N VAL A 25 -9.72 18.76 -1.00
CA VAL A 25 -8.42 19.18 -1.52
C VAL A 25 -7.91 20.34 -0.65
N TYR A 26 -6.81 20.14 0.07
CA TYR A 26 -6.10 21.21 0.78
C TYR A 26 -4.94 21.75 -0.05
N PHE A 27 -4.37 20.91 -0.93
CA PHE A 27 -3.24 21.27 -1.77
C PHE A 27 -3.55 21.12 -3.26
N PRO A 28 -3.01 21.97 -4.15
CA PRO A 28 -3.35 21.97 -5.58
C PRO A 28 -3.11 20.64 -6.31
N TRP A 29 -2.18 19.82 -5.83
CA TRP A 29 -1.84 18.52 -6.44
C TRP A 29 -2.80 17.38 -6.03
N GLU A 30 -3.64 17.57 -5.02
CA GLU A 30 -4.62 16.55 -4.60
C GLU A 30 -5.86 16.53 -5.50
N ASP A 31 -6.06 17.57 -6.32
CA ASP A 31 -7.19 17.66 -7.25
C ASP A 31 -6.99 16.79 -8.50
N VAL A 32 -5.75 16.32 -8.73
CA VAL A 32 -5.41 15.47 -9.88
C VAL A 32 -6.31 14.22 -9.87
N PRO A 33 -6.90 13.84 -11.02
CA PRO A 33 -7.68 12.61 -11.11
C PRO A 33 -6.78 11.40 -10.82
N LEU A 34 -7.31 10.41 -10.10
CA LEU A 34 -6.59 9.19 -9.68
C LEU A 34 -5.56 9.42 -8.58
N PHE A 35 -5.43 10.63 -8.02
CA PHE A 35 -4.39 10.95 -7.06
C PHE A 35 -4.44 10.03 -5.83
N TYR A 36 -5.59 9.92 -5.17
CA TYR A 36 -5.71 9.14 -3.93
C TYR A 36 -5.56 7.63 -4.16
N ALA A 37 -6.11 7.11 -5.28
CA ALA A 37 -5.96 5.71 -5.64
C ALA A 37 -4.48 5.37 -5.93
N ALA A 38 -3.78 6.20 -6.70
CA ALA A 38 -2.37 6.03 -7.00
C ALA A 38 -1.50 6.19 -5.75
N PHE A 39 -1.75 7.23 -4.95
CA PHE A 39 -1.01 7.49 -3.71
C PHE A 39 -1.17 6.36 -2.71
N GLY A 40 -2.39 5.88 -2.47
CA GLY A 40 -2.66 4.74 -1.58
C GLY A 40 -1.97 3.46 -2.05
N PHE A 41 -1.98 3.19 -3.36
CA PHE A 41 -1.26 2.05 -3.94
C PHE A 41 0.26 2.16 -3.72
N VAL A 42 0.85 3.32 -4.05
CA VAL A 42 2.29 3.55 -3.87
C VAL A 42 2.67 3.44 -2.40
N ALA A 43 1.91 4.06 -1.50
CA ALA A 43 2.13 3.96 -0.05
C ALA A 43 2.09 2.51 0.43
N PHE A 44 1.13 1.71 -0.06
CA PHE A 44 1.04 0.29 0.29
C PHE A 44 2.25 -0.52 -0.21
N VAL A 45 2.68 -0.29 -1.45
CA VAL A 45 3.88 -0.95 -2.01
C VAL A 45 5.12 -0.58 -1.20
N LEU A 46 5.32 0.71 -0.91
CA LEU A 46 6.42 1.17 -0.09
C LEU A 46 6.38 0.56 1.32
N PHE A 47 5.20 0.44 1.92
CA PHE A 47 5.02 -0.22 3.20
C PHE A 47 5.40 -1.71 3.15
N MET A 48 4.95 -2.44 2.12
CA MET A 48 5.32 -3.83 1.90
C MET A 48 6.83 -4.01 1.68
N LEU A 49 7.46 -3.12 0.91
CA LEU A 49 8.90 -3.12 0.70
C LEU A 49 9.64 -2.79 2.00
N GLY A 50 9.21 -1.77 2.74
CA GLY A 50 9.77 -1.43 4.05
C GLY A 50 9.65 -2.58 5.04
N ALA A 51 8.51 -3.25 5.08
CA ALA A 51 8.31 -4.44 5.90
C ALA A 51 9.31 -5.55 5.52
N LYS A 52 9.47 -5.81 4.22
CA LYS A 52 10.31 -6.89 3.72
C LYS A 52 11.81 -6.61 3.84
N TYR A 53 12.25 -5.38 3.59
CA TYR A 53 13.67 -5.03 3.47
C TYR A 53 14.22 -4.29 4.68
N VAL A 54 13.37 -3.67 5.50
CA VAL A 54 13.79 -2.95 6.71
C VAL A 54 13.37 -3.72 7.94
N LEU A 55 12.07 -4.00 8.13
CA LEU A 55 11.62 -4.70 9.34
C LEU A 55 12.10 -6.15 9.40
N LEU A 56 11.95 -6.95 8.34
CA LEU A 56 12.30 -8.37 8.39
C LEU A 56 13.78 -8.60 8.77
N PRO A 57 14.77 -7.87 8.23
CA PRO A 57 16.16 -8.01 8.67
C PRO A 57 16.38 -7.59 10.12
N ILE A 58 15.70 -6.55 10.61
CA ILE A 58 15.81 -6.10 12.01
C ILE A 58 15.20 -7.14 12.96
N VAL A 59 14.05 -7.72 12.59
CA VAL A 59 13.30 -8.65 13.44
C VAL A 59 13.87 -10.07 13.37
N ARG A 60 14.40 -10.50 12.21
CA ARG A 60 15.03 -11.81 12.08
C ARG A 60 16.32 -11.85 12.91
N ARG A 61 16.24 -12.54 14.04
CA ARG A 61 17.40 -12.90 14.86
C ARG A 61 18.22 -14.00 14.16
N GLY A 62 19.52 -14.03 14.47
CA GLY A 62 20.43 -15.06 13.95
C GLY A 62 19.99 -16.47 14.34
N GLU A 63 20.29 -17.44 13.48
CA GLU A 63 19.91 -18.85 13.69
C GLU A 63 20.45 -19.42 15.01
N THR A 64 21.56 -18.89 15.52
CA THR A 64 22.20 -19.31 16.76
C THR A 64 21.51 -18.83 18.04
N TYR A 65 20.36 -18.15 17.94
CA TYR A 65 19.66 -17.61 19.13
C TYR A 65 19.00 -18.69 20.00
N TYR A 66 18.80 -19.91 19.47
CA TYR A 66 18.25 -21.05 20.21
C TYR A 66 19.21 -22.25 20.30
N ASP A 67 20.47 -22.05 19.91
CA ASP A 67 21.50 -23.10 19.99
C ASP A 67 22.17 -23.18 21.38
N ASP A 68 21.71 -22.38 22.35
CA ASP A 68 22.02 -22.47 23.78
C ASP A 68 20.76 -22.82 24.61
#